data_AF-A0A134BBJ1-F1
#
_entry.id   AF-A0A134BBJ1-F1
#
_cell.length_a   1.000
_cell.length_b   1.000
_cell.length_c   1.000
_cell.angle_alpha   90.00
_cell.angle_beta   90.00
_cell.angle_gamma   90.00
#
_symmetry.space_group_name_H-M   'P 1'
#
loop_
_entity.id
_entity.type
_entity.pdbx_description
1 polymer ?
#
loop_
_entity_poly.entity_id
_entity_poly.type
_entity_poly.pdbx_seq_one_letter_code
_entity_poly.pdbx_strand_id
1 'polypeptide(L)'
;MFKLNELFRLVDTKVIFYFGLTKATGTQKTIINVKYSFFITLTHISYTYFYITKNTDTPLYNTKRLPLQNILTHKKIFPKNKMKKKYKMIVLDLDGTLTNNKKVITPKTKNALIRAQEQGIRLVLASGRPTYGIAPLAQELQLKQYHGYILAFNGAKIIDCASGNTIFEQTLPLELVPTLYEKAIEHHMNILTYQGEKIAATSTQDKYVKEEARINKLPITLYPNFLKQIVYPINKCLIVGDPTPLHLLETELSKTLEGKMSIYRSADYFLECVPLNVDKALSIAKLLKLTNIKREEIIACGDGYNDLSMIKYAGLGVAMANANEDIRLKADYVTLSNEEDGVAKVIDTFIL
;
A
#
# COMPACT_ATOMS: atom_id res chain seq x y z
N MET A 1 -18.25 -8.68 14.08
CA MET A 1 -18.96 -7.43 13.75
C MET A 1 -20.20 -7.87 12.99
N PHE A 2 -21.39 -7.79 13.58
CA PHE A 2 -22.62 -8.28 12.95
C PHE A 2 -23.08 -7.29 11.87
N LYS A 3 -23.61 -7.80 10.75
CA LYS A 3 -24.16 -6.94 9.68
C LYS A 3 -25.48 -6.31 10.14
N LEU A 4 -25.82 -5.14 9.60
CA LEU A 4 -27.01 -4.36 10.01
C LEU A 4 -28.32 -5.17 9.98
N ASN A 5 -28.45 -6.11 9.04
CA ASN A 5 -29.61 -7.01 8.92
C ASN A 5 -29.64 -8.11 9.99
N GLU A 6 -28.51 -8.46 10.62
CA GLU A 6 -28.46 -9.42 11.72
C GLU A 6 -28.86 -8.75 13.06
N LEU A 7 -28.65 -7.44 13.19
CA LEU A 7 -29.10 -6.66 14.36
C LEU A 7 -30.63 -6.62 14.49
N PHE A 8 -31.36 -6.58 13.37
CA PHE A 8 -32.84 -6.59 13.38
C PHE A 8 -33.44 -7.92 13.82
N ARG A 9 -32.68 -9.03 13.77
CA ARG A 9 -33.13 -10.35 14.28
C ARG A 9 -32.93 -10.54 15.79
N LEU A 10 -32.21 -9.64 16.47
CA LEU A 10 -31.85 -9.73 17.89
C LEU A 10 -32.76 -8.92 18.82
N VAL A 11 -33.86 -8.36 18.31
CA VAL A 11 -34.85 -7.68 19.15
C VAL A 11 -35.42 -8.72 20.14
N ASP A 12 -35.36 -8.40 21.43
CA ASP A 12 -35.73 -9.25 22.59
C ASP A 12 -34.81 -10.42 22.96
N THR A 13 -33.49 -10.32 22.76
CA THR A 13 -32.54 -11.29 23.35
C THR A 13 -31.47 -10.65 24.25
N LYS A 14 -31.32 -11.24 25.44
CA LYS A 14 -30.36 -10.85 26.48
C LYS A 14 -28.98 -11.40 26.11
N VAL A 15 -28.06 -10.54 25.68
CA VAL A 15 -26.68 -10.95 25.35
C VAL A 15 -25.76 -10.66 26.53
N ILE A 16 -25.11 -11.69 27.06
CA ILE A 16 -24.17 -11.59 28.19
C ILE A 16 -22.75 -11.84 27.68
N PHE A 17 -21.87 -10.86 27.86
CA PHE A 17 -20.44 -11.03 27.58
C PHE A 17 -19.64 -11.16 28.88
N TYR A 18 -18.67 -12.07 28.89
CA TYR A 18 -17.73 -12.26 30.00
C TYR A 18 -16.35 -11.77 29.56
N PHE A 19 -15.76 -10.86 30.33
CA PHE A 19 -14.38 -10.44 30.15
C PHE A 19 -13.63 -10.56 31.48
N GLY A 20 -12.53 -11.32 31.48
CA GLY A 20 -11.58 -11.36 32.59
C GLY A 20 -10.52 -10.29 32.40
N LEU A 21 -10.31 -9.44 33.42
CA LEU A 21 -9.18 -8.51 33.47
C LEU A 21 -8.29 -8.86 34.66
N THR A 22 -7.06 -9.27 34.39
CA THR A 22 -6.01 -9.42 35.40
C THR A 22 -5.24 -8.11 35.53
N LYS A 23 -5.25 -7.51 36.72
CA LYS A 23 -4.40 -6.38 37.06
C LYS A 23 -3.18 -6.90 37.83
N ALA A 24 -1.98 -6.72 37.28
CA ALA A 24 -0.74 -7.00 38.00
C ALA A 24 -0.32 -5.74 38.76
N THR A 25 -0.47 -5.77 40.08
CA THR A 25 0.20 -4.86 41.02
C THR A 25 0.94 -5.73 42.02
N GLY A 26 2.11 -5.29 42.48
CA GLY A 26 3.11 -6.08 43.21
C GLY A 26 2.57 -7.19 44.13
N THR A 27 3.23 -8.36 44.03
CA THR A 27 3.14 -9.58 44.86
C THR A 27 1.80 -10.30 45.05
N GLN A 28 0.63 -9.78 44.65
CA GLN A 28 -0.60 -10.57 44.58
C GLN A 28 -1.43 -10.27 43.33
N LYS A 29 -1.71 -11.31 42.52
CA LYS A 29 -2.65 -11.27 41.39
C LYS A 29 -4.08 -11.21 41.94
N THR A 30 -4.74 -10.07 41.80
CA THR A 30 -6.18 -9.94 42.07
C THR A 30 -6.95 -10.07 40.77
N ILE A 31 -7.81 -11.09 40.65
CA ILE A 31 -8.73 -11.27 39.53
C ILE A 31 -9.95 -10.39 39.77
N ILE A 32 -10.23 -9.46 38.86
CA ILE A 32 -11.44 -8.64 38.89
C ILE A 32 -12.35 -9.16 37.78
N ASN A 33 -13.46 -9.81 38.15
CA ASN A 33 -14.49 -10.24 37.21
C ASN A 33 -15.50 -9.10 37.05
N VAL A 34 -15.61 -8.53 35.84
CA VAL A 34 -16.61 -7.50 35.52
C VAL A 34 -17.70 -8.13 34.68
N LYS A 35 -18.94 -8.10 35.17
CA LYS A 35 -20.13 -8.56 34.44
C LYS A 35 -20.86 -7.35 33.85
N TYR A 36 -21.05 -7.35 32.55
CA TYR A 36 -21.93 -6.40 31.87
C TYR A 36 -23.19 -7.13 31.42
N SER A 37 -24.35 -6.52 31.67
CA SER A 37 -25.63 -6.94 31.07
C SER A 37 -26.19 -5.77 30.27
N PHE A 38 -26.49 -6.01 29.00
CA PHE A 38 -27.07 -5.03 28.09
C PHE A 38 -28.50 -5.45 27.77
N PHE A 39 -29.43 -4.51 27.88
CA PHE A 39 -30.78 -4.64 27.33
C PHE A 39 -30.91 -3.69 26.14
N ILE A 40 -31.29 -4.22 24.99
CA ILE A 40 -31.48 -3.48 23.75
C ILE A 40 -32.99 -3.40 23.50
N THR A 41 -33.55 -2.20 23.52
CA THR A 41 -34.90 -1.94 22.97
C THR A 41 -34.82 -0.90 21.86
N LEU A 42 -35.86 -0.80 21.03
CA LEU A 42 -35.92 0.02 19.81
C LEU A 42 -35.56 1.51 19.98
N THR A 43 -35.53 2.04 21.22
CA THR A 43 -35.24 3.46 21.48
C THR A 43 -34.03 3.73 22.38
N HIS A 44 -33.59 2.78 23.22
CA HIS A 44 -32.48 2.97 24.16
C HIS A 44 -31.68 1.68 24.42
N ILE A 45 -30.37 1.80 24.66
CA ILE A 45 -29.56 0.73 25.26
C ILE A 45 -29.31 1.10 26.73
N SER A 46 -29.75 0.23 27.64
CA SER A 46 -29.42 0.34 29.07
C SER A 46 -28.32 -0.66 29.41
N TYR A 47 -27.25 -0.20 30.06
CA TYR A 47 -26.21 -1.08 30.57
C TYR A 47 -26.05 -0.91 32.07
N THR A 48 -25.86 -2.04 32.76
CA THR A 48 -25.56 -2.10 34.18
C THR A 48 -24.22 -2.81 34.33
N TYR A 49 -23.30 -2.23 35.08
CA TYR A 49 -22.03 -2.86 35.43
C TYR A 49 -21.87 -2.94 36.93
N PHE A 50 -21.11 -3.94 37.39
CA PHE A 50 -20.80 -4.16 38.79
C PHE A 50 -19.30 -4.35 38.99
N TYR A 51 -18.81 -3.91 40.15
CA TYR A 51 -17.49 -4.26 40.66
C TYR A 51 -17.68 -5.13 41.91
N ILE A 52 -16.99 -6.26 41.96
CA ILE A 52 -16.83 -7.03 43.19
C ILE A 52 -15.38 -6.86 43.62
N THR A 53 -15.15 -6.17 44.73
CA THR A 53 -13.86 -6.16 45.42
C THR A 53 -13.92 -7.21 46.51
N LYS A 54 -12.80 -7.89 46.80
CA LYS A 54 -12.74 -9.07 47.69
C LYS A 54 -13.16 -8.83 49.16
N ASN A 55 -13.54 -7.60 49.54
CA ASN A 55 -13.74 -7.19 50.94
C ASN A 55 -15.07 -6.49 51.27
N THR A 56 -16.09 -6.49 50.39
CA THR A 56 -17.45 -6.03 50.77
C THR A 56 -18.54 -6.74 49.98
N ASP A 57 -19.49 -7.38 50.67
CA ASP A 57 -20.60 -8.17 50.09
C ASP A 57 -21.79 -7.33 49.55
N THR A 58 -21.66 -6.00 49.46
CA THR A 58 -22.72 -5.13 48.94
C THR A 58 -22.41 -4.60 47.54
N PRO A 59 -23.16 -5.01 46.50
CA PRO A 59 -22.99 -4.48 45.15
C PRO A 59 -23.55 -3.05 45.04
N LEU A 60 -22.72 -2.11 44.57
CA LEU A 60 -23.13 -0.74 44.21
C LEU A 60 -23.70 -0.73 42.78
N TYR A 61 -24.95 -0.29 42.62
CA TYR A 61 -25.64 -0.18 41.34
C TYR A 61 -25.45 1.23 40.76
N ASN A 62 -25.02 1.33 39.50
CA ASN A 62 -25.08 2.59 38.78
C ASN A 62 -25.58 2.36 37.34
N THR A 63 -26.80 2.81 37.05
CA THR A 63 -27.43 2.70 35.74
C THR A 63 -27.27 4.00 34.97
N LYS A 64 -26.64 3.93 33.79
CA LYS A 64 -26.58 5.05 32.84
C LYS A 64 -27.39 4.71 31.59
N ARG A 65 -28.30 5.60 31.19
CA ARG A 65 -29.01 5.55 29.91
C ARG A 65 -28.28 6.41 28.88
N LEU A 66 -28.02 5.85 27.70
CA LEU A 66 -27.48 6.60 26.57
C LEU A 66 -28.51 6.58 25.43
N PRO A 67 -28.84 7.73 24.81
CA PRO A 67 -29.67 7.78 23.61
C PRO A 67 -28.95 7.11 22.44
N LEU A 68 -29.67 6.31 21.65
CA LEU A 68 -29.11 5.54 20.52
C LEU A 68 -28.39 6.42 19.46
N GLN A 69 -28.82 7.67 19.31
CA GLN A 69 -28.20 8.65 18.41
C GLN A 69 -26.74 8.97 18.76
N ASN A 70 -26.32 8.79 20.02
CA ASN A 70 -24.95 9.07 20.47
C ASN A 70 -24.00 7.87 20.32
N ILE A 71 -24.49 6.69 19.96
CA ILE A 71 -23.65 5.50 19.71
C ILE A 71 -23.25 5.43 18.23
N LEU A 72 -24.08 5.93 17.31
CA LEU A 72 -23.72 6.05 15.90
C LEU A 72 -22.59 7.06 15.64
N THR A 73 -22.35 7.98 16.58
CA THR A 73 -21.38 9.09 16.43
C THR A 73 -20.11 8.94 17.27
N HIS A 74 -20.02 7.99 18.20
CA HIS A 74 -18.82 7.80 19.02
C HIS A 74 -18.02 6.53 18.67
N LYS A 75 -17.05 6.72 17.78
CA LYS A 75 -15.82 5.92 17.70
C LYS A 75 -15.13 5.87 19.09
N LYS A 76 -15.03 4.67 19.67
CA LYS A 76 -14.07 4.24 20.72
C LYS A 76 -14.05 5.08 22.01
N ILE A 77 -14.75 4.59 23.04
CA ILE A 77 -14.42 4.89 24.45
C ILE A 77 -13.26 3.96 24.85
N PHE A 78 -12.03 4.36 24.54
CA PHE A 78 -10.81 3.85 25.18
C PHE A 78 -10.10 5.05 25.82
N PRO A 79 -9.46 4.88 26.99
CA PRO A 79 -8.93 5.99 27.77
C PRO A 79 -7.95 6.82 26.92
N LYS A 80 -8.14 8.14 26.97
CA LYS A 80 -7.22 9.17 26.44
C LYS A 80 -5.90 9.08 27.22
N ASN A 81 -5.06 8.13 26.86
CA ASN A 81 -3.62 8.17 27.09
C ASN A 81 -2.88 7.22 26.13
N LYS A 82 -3.26 7.20 24.85
CA LYS A 82 -2.39 6.68 23.81
C LYS A 82 -1.43 7.79 23.43
N MET A 83 -0.16 7.63 23.78
CA MET A 83 0.92 8.37 23.12
C MET A 83 0.61 8.41 21.62
N LYS A 84 0.49 9.61 21.02
CA LYS A 84 0.37 9.76 19.56
C LYS A 84 1.41 8.81 18.95
N LYS A 85 0.99 7.78 18.20
CA LYS A 85 1.93 6.96 17.44
C LYS A 85 2.68 7.93 16.53
N LYS A 86 3.96 8.16 16.81
CA LYS A 86 4.77 9.06 16.01
C LYS A 86 5.21 8.29 14.77
N TYR A 87 4.45 8.41 13.69
CA TYR A 87 4.89 7.93 12.39
C TYR A 87 6.18 8.66 12.00
N LYS A 88 7.05 7.99 11.26
CA LYS A 88 8.35 8.51 10.79
C LYS A 88 8.52 8.42 9.29
N MET A 89 7.67 7.65 8.62
CA MET A 89 7.75 7.43 7.19
C MET A 89 6.35 7.23 6.61
N ILE A 90 6.14 7.73 5.40
CA ILE A 90 4.96 7.46 4.59
C ILE A 90 5.39 6.92 3.24
N VAL A 91 4.82 5.79 2.86
CA VAL A 91 5.04 5.10 1.58
C VAL A 91 3.82 5.31 0.70
N LEU A 92 4.02 5.81 -0.51
CA LEU A 92 2.95 6.21 -1.41
C LEU A 92 3.09 5.48 -2.74
N ASP A 93 2.03 4.80 -3.17
CA ASP A 93 1.87 4.53 -4.60
C ASP A 93 1.67 5.84 -5.40
N LEU A 94 1.94 5.77 -6.70
CA LEU A 94 1.84 6.90 -7.61
C LEU A 94 0.50 6.97 -8.35
N ASP A 95 0.17 5.94 -9.11
CA ASP A 95 -0.86 5.98 -10.14
C ASP A 95 -2.20 5.53 -9.55
N GLY A 96 -3.11 6.47 -9.30
CA GLY A 96 -4.36 6.16 -8.58
C GLY A 96 -4.27 6.44 -7.07
N THR A 97 -3.09 6.86 -6.59
CA THR A 97 -2.83 7.22 -5.18
C THR A 97 -2.29 8.64 -5.01
N LEU A 98 -1.00 8.88 -5.30
CA LEU A 98 -0.40 10.22 -5.16
C LEU A 98 -0.80 11.17 -6.30
N THR A 99 -0.90 10.64 -7.52
CA THR A 99 -1.25 11.42 -8.71
C THR A 99 -2.73 11.26 -9.06
N ASN A 100 -3.31 12.35 -9.52
CA ASN A 100 -4.64 12.36 -10.10
C ASN A 100 -4.63 11.73 -11.51
N ASN A 101 -5.77 11.69 -12.18
CA ASN A 101 -5.96 11.12 -13.51
C ASN A 101 -5.15 11.86 -14.60
N LYS A 102 -4.78 13.12 -14.34
CA LYS A 102 -3.87 13.91 -15.20
C LYS A 102 -2.38 13.61 -14.92
N LYS A 103 -2.09 12.63 -14.05
CA LYS A 103 -0.74 12.19 -13.65
C LYS A 103 0.09 13.32 -13.03
N VAL A 104 -0.55 14.23 -12.31
CA VAL A 104 0.08 15.35 -11.60
C VAL A 104 -0.20 15.26 -10.10
N ILE A 105 0.70 15.81 -9.29
CA ILE A 105 0.49 16.02 -7.85
C ILE A 105 -0.27 17.34 -7.69
N THR A 106 -1.39 17.34 -6.99
CA THR A 106 -2.13 18.57 -6.75
C THR A 106 -1.34 19.51 -5.81
N PRO A 107 -1.53 20.83 -5.89
CA PRO A 107 -0.88 21.77 -4.98
C PRO A 107 -1.16 21.47 -3.50
N LYS A 108 -2.39 21.03 -3.18
CA LYS A 108 -2.78 20.69 -1.81
C LYS A 108 -2.02 19.46 -1.30
N THR A 109 -1.97 18.39 -2.09
CA THR A 109 -1.24 17.16 -1.72
C THR A 109 0.26 17.42 -1.61
N LYS A 110 0.84 18.18 -2.54
CA LYS A 110 2.23 18.62 -2.48
C LYS A 110 2.52 19.38 -1.18
N ASN A 111 1.73 20.41 -0.87
CA ASN A 111 1.94 21.23 0.32
C ASN A 111 1.81 20.42 1.62
N ALA A 112 0.88 19.45 1.68
CA ALA A 112 0.78 18.56 2.82
C ALA A 112 2.04 17.67 2.97
N LEU A 113 2.54 17.10 1.87
CA LEU A 113 3.74 16.27 1.87
C LEU A 113 5.00 17.04 2.27
N ILE A 114 5.19 18.27 1.77
CA ILE A 114 6.30 19.13 2.18
C ILE A 114 6.23 19.41 3.68
N ARG A 115 5.06 19.82 4.22
CA ARG A 115 4.89 20.04 5.67
C ARG A 115 5.18 18.79 6.50
N ALA A 116 4.78 17.61 6.02
CA ALA A 116 5.11 16.35 6.69
C ALA A 116 6.63 16.11 6.73
N GLN A 117 7.33 16.37 5.62
CA GLN A 117 8.79 16.26 5.55
C GLN A 117 9.50 17.25 6.47
N GLU A 118 9.01 18.49 6.58
CA GLU A 118 9.52 19.51 7.51
C GLU A 118 9.38 19.08 8.98
N GLN A 119 8.40 18.22 9.30
CA GLN A 119 8.26 17.60 10.62
C GLN A 119 9.11 16.34 10.81
N GLY A 120 9.96 16.00 9.83
CA GLY A 120 10.87 14.86 9.87
C GLY A 120 10.29 13.54 9.37
N ILE A 121 9.14 13.55 8.69
CA ILE A 121 8.61 12.35 8.03
C ILE A 121 9.38 12.09 6.74
N ARG A 122 9.95 10.90 6.59
CA ARG A 122 10.58 10.50 5.33
C ARG A 122 9.52 10.03 4.33
N LEU A 123 9.55 10.57 3.12
CA LEU A 123 8.69 10.10 2.04
C LEU A 123 9.34 8.96 1.28
N VAL A 124 8.52 7.99 0.87
CA VAL A 124 8.91 6.91 -0.04
C VAL A 124 7.91 6.83 -1.18
N LEU A 125 8.37 6.99 -2.41
CA LEU A 125 7.55 6.78 -3.61
C LEU A 125 7.73 5.35 -4.09
N ALA A 126 6.68 4.53 -4.10
CA ALA A 126 6.74 3.11 -4.45
C ALA A 126 5.84 2.79 -5.65
N SER A 127 6.42 2.41 -6.79
CA SER A 127 5.66 2.25 -8.03
C SER A 127 6.25 1.18 -8.96
N GLY A 128 5.42 0.65 -9.86
CA GLY A 128 5.83 -0.21 -10.97
C GLY A 128 6.65 0.51 -12.04
N ARG A 129 6.64 1.84 -12.05
CA ARG A 129 7.40 2.68 -12.98
C ARG A 129 8.93 2.44 -12.86
N PRO A 130 9.69 2.60 -13.94
CA PRO A 130 11.14 2.73 -13.87
C PRO A 130 11.54 3.96 -13.05
N THR A 131 12.75 3.93 -12.48
CA THR A 131 13.31 5.04 -11.69
C THR A 131 13.10 6.41 -12.34
N TYR A 132 13.37 6.52 -13.63
CA TYR A 132 13.27 7.78 -14.36
C TYR A 132 11.82 8.28 -14.49
N GLY A 133 10.84 7.37 -14.56
CA GLY A 133 9.42 7.74 -14.56
C GLY A 133 8.90 8.25 -13.21
N ILE A 134 9.69 8.07 -12.14
CA ILE A 134 9.39 8.52 -10.76
C ILE A 134 10.20 9.78 -10.41
N ALA A 135 11.41 9.92 -10.95
CA ALA A 135 12.36 10.97 -10.60
C ALA A 135 11.78 12.41 -10.67
N PRO A 136 10.97 12.80 -11.67
CA PRO A 136 10.36 14.14 -11.69
C PRO A 136 9.46 14.41 -10.48
N LEU A 137 8.69 13.42 -10.03
CA LEU A 137 7.80 13.54 -8.87
C LEU A 137 8.61 13.60 -7.57
N ALA A 138 9.68 12.81 -7.48
CA ALA A 138 10.61 12.86 -6.35
C ALA A 138 11.31 14.22 -6.24
N GLN A 139 11.70 14.81 -7.38
CA GLN A 139 12.27 16.16 -7.43
C GLN A 139 11.23 17.21 -7.03
N GLU A 140 10.00 17.12 -7.56
CA GLU A 140 8.92 18.04 -7.22
C GLU A 140 8.61 18.07 -5.72
N LEU A 141 8.69 16.91 -5.07
CA LEU A 141 8.51 16.73 -3.62
C LEU A 141 9.81 16.91 -2.81
N GLN A 142 10.92 17.29 -3.45
CA GLN A 142 12.20 17.59 -2.81
C GLN A 142 12.78 16.43 -1.98
N LEU A 143 12.54 15.18 -2.40
CA LEU A 143 12.97 13.98 -1.64
C LEU A 143 14.48 13.96 -1.37
N LYS A 144 15.30 14.55 -2.26
CA LYS A 144 16.75 14.68 -2.04
C LYS A 144 17.07 15.49 -0.78
N GLN A 145 16.37 16.60 -0.56
CA GLN A 145 16.58 17.48 0.60
C GLN A 145 16.09 16.85 1.90
N TYR A 146 15.00 16.07 1.82
CA TYR A 146 14.34 15.50 2.99
C TYR A 146 14.64 14.00 3.21
N HIS A 147 15.71 13.48 2.60
CA HIS A 147 16.16 12.09 2.75
C HIS A 147 15.07 11.04 2.47
N GLY A 148 14.30 11.28 1.41
CA GLY A 148 13.30 10.35 0.89
C GLY A 148 13.89 9.27 -0.01
N TYR A 149 13.04 8.31 -0.38
CA TYR A 149 13.42 7.14 -1.17
C TYR A 149 12.50 6.91 -2.36
N ILE A 150 13.03 6.25 -3.39
CA ILE A 150 12.26 5.71 -4.51
C ILE A 150 12.34 4.19 -4.47
N LEU A 151 11.19 3.53 -4.54
CA LEU A 151 11.00 2.10 -4.80
C LEU A 151 10.47 1.96 -6.24
N ALA A 152 11.38 1.79 -7.19
CA ALA A 152 11.06 1.60 -8.60
C ALA A 152 10.80 0.12 -8.92
N PHE A 153 10.15 -0.13 -10.06
CA PHE A 153 9.88 -1.49 -10.55
C PHE A 153 9.18 -2.37 -9.50
N ASN A 154 8.13 -1.84 -8.84
CA ASN A 154 7.40 -2.47 -7.74
C ASN A 154 8.28 -2.86 -6.53
N GLY A 155 9.42 -2.19 -6.37
CA GLY A 155 10.36 -2.44 -5.29
C GLY A 155 11.59 -3.26 -5.71
N ALA A 156 11.73 -3.65 -6.98
CA ALA A 156 12.95 -4.32 -7.42
C ALA A 156 14.19 -3.42 -7.28
N LYS A 157 14.03 -2.08 -7.26
CA LYS A 157 15.14 -1.15 -7.06
C LYS A 157 14.79 -0.10 -6.00
N ILE A 158 15.67 0.10 -5.03
CA ILE A 158 15.55 1.12 -3.99
C ILE A 158 16.67 2.15 -4.16
N ILE A 159 16.29 3.42 -4.24
CA ILE A 159 17.21 4.54 -4.39
C ILE A 159 17.03 5.48 -3.20
N ASP A 160 18.15 5.84 -2.59
CA ASP A 160 18.22 6.95 -1.65
C ASP A 160 18.34 8.26 -2.44
N CYS A 161 17.31 9.10 -2.37
CA CYS A 161 17.30 10.35 -3.14
C CYS A 161 18.33 11.36 -2.64
N ALA A 162 18.78 11.28 -1.38
CA ALA A 162 19.76 12.21 -0.84
C ALA A 162 21.14 11.97 -1.46
N SER A 163 21.60 10.71 -1.43
CA SER A 163 22.89 10.31 -2.00
C SER A 163 22.84 10.05 -3.52
N GLY A 164 21.67 9.72 -4.06
CA GLY A 164 21.51 9.23 -5.44
C GLY A 164 21.89 7.75 -5.60
N ASN A 165 22.31 7.07 -4.53
CA ASN A 165 22.78 5.70 -4.60
C ASN A 165 21.64 4.70 -4.67
N THR A 166 21.87 3.63 -5.44
CA THR A 166 21.04 2.43 -5.38
C THR A 166 21.44 1.61 -4.15
N ILE A 167 20.52 1.46 -3.19
CA ILE A 167 20.77 0.75 -1.92
C ILE A 167 20.28 -0.70 -1.95
N PHE A 168 19.41 -1.03 -2.89
CA PHE A 168 18.97 -2.40 -3.18
C PHE A 168 18.60 -2.49 -4.65
N GLU A 169 18.99 -3.59 -5.29
CA GLU A 169 18.61 -3.89 -6.65
C GLU A 169 18.39 -5.39 -6.85
N GLN A 170 17.28 -5.71 -7.50
CA GLN A 170 16.93 -7.02 -7.98
C GLN A 170 16.72 -6.94 -9.48
N THR A 171 17.34 -7.87 -10.18
CA THR A 171 17.50 -7.83 -11.63
C THR A 171 17.00 -9.13 -12.22
N LEU A 172 16.61 -9.10 -13.49
CA LEU A 172 16.26 -10.33 -14.20
C LEU A 172 17.49 -11.25 -14.27
N PRO A 173 17.30 -12.57 -14.14
CA PRO A 173 18.33 -13.53 -14.50
C PRO A 173 18.65 -13.35 -16.00
N LEU A 174 19.91 -13.03 -16.30
CA LEU A 174 20.33 -12.62 -17.64
C LEU A 174 20.07 -13.70 -18.69
N GLU A 175 20.14 -14.96 -18.27
CA GLU A 175 19.92 -16.15 -19.08
C GLU A 175 18.48 -16.31 -19.56
N LEU A 176 17.51 -15.64 -18.92
CA LEU A 176 16.09 -15.74 -19.28
C LEU A 176 15.66 -14.69 -20.31
N VAL A 177 16.41 -13.59 -20.45
CA VAL A 177 16.08 -12.49 -21.38
C VAL A 177 16.04 -12.94 -22.85
N PRO A 178 16.96 -13.81 -23.34
CA PRO A 178 16.86 -14.38 -24.68
C PRO A 178 15.53 -15.12 -24.90
N THR A 179 15.09 -15.95 -23.95
CA THR A 179 13.82 -16.68 -24.05
C THR A 179 12.63 -15.73 -24.14
N LEU A 180 12.60 -14.64 -23.36
CA LEU A 180 11.54 -13.63 -23.45
C LEU A 180 11.51 -12.95 -24.82
N TYR A 181 12.69 -12.60 -25.35
CA TYR A 181 12.80 -11.99 -26.67
C TYR A 181 12.33 -12.94 -27.77
N GLU A 182 12.83 -14.17 -27.79
CA GLU A 182 12.46 -15.19 -28.79
C GLU A 182 10.95 -15.42 -28.80
N LYS A 183 10.35 -15.62 -27.62
CA LYS A 183 8.90 -15.83 -27.49
C LYS A 183 8.08 -14.61 -27.89
N ALA A 184 8.54 -13.40 -27.59
CA ALA A 184 7.87 -12.19 -28.07
C ALA A 184 7.86 -12.14 -29.61
N ILE A 185 9.00 -12.43 -30.26
CA ILE A 185 9.12 -12.40 -31.71
C ILE A 185 8.32 -13.52 -32.38
N GLU A 186 8.36 -14.74 -31.85
CA GLU A 186 7.56 -15.89 -32.32
C GLU A 186 6.05 -15.58 -32.34
N HIS A 187 5.58 -14.82 -31.35
CA HIS A 187 4.17 -14.41 -31.24
C HIS A 187 3.86 -13.07 -31.92
N HIS A 188 4.77 -12.55 -32.75
CA HIS A 188 4.64 -11.27 -33.46
C HIS A 188 4.39 -10.06 -32.54
N MET A 189 5.04 -10.06 -31.38
CA MET A 189 4.97 -9.00 -30.36
C MET A 189 6.26 -8.22 -30.25
N ASN A 190 6.18 -7.07 -29.58
CA ASN A 190 7.34 -6.25 -29.28
C ASN A 190 7.75 -6.39 -27.82
N ILE A 191 9.05 -6.29 -27.57
CA ILE A 191 9.63 -6.32 -26.22
C ILE A 191 10.46 -5.06 -25.99
N LEU A 192 10.41 -4.57 -24.76
CA LEU A 192 11.20 -3.43 -24.32
C LEU A 192 11.80 -3.64 -22.93
N THR A 193 12.84 -2.87 -22.64
CA THR A 193 13.40 -2.68 -21.29
C THR A 193 13.81 -1.21 -21.10
N TYR A 194 14.34 -0.86 -19.93
CA TYR A 194 14.69 0.51 -19.56
C TYR A 194 16.19 0.61 -19.36
N GLN A 195 16.81 1.61 -19.97
CA GLN A 195 18.25 1.84 -19.90
C GLN A 195 18.55 3.30 -19.62
N GLY A 196 18.87 3.62 -18.38
CA GLY A 196 19.04 5.00 -17.95
C GLY A 196 17.77 5.81 -18.19
N GLU A 197 17.85 6.78 -19.10
CA GLU A 197 16.81 7.76 -19.38
C GLU A 197 15.97 7.44 -20.62
N LYS A 198 15.96 6.17 -21.08
CA LYS A 198 15.27 5.76 -22.29
C LYS A 198 14.64 4.37 -22.18
N ILE A 199 13.63 4.16 -23.01
CA ILE A 199 13.11 2.83 -23.34
C ILE A 199 13.96 2.27 -24.49
N ALA A 200 14.52 1.08 -24.30
CA ALA A 200 15.13 0.29 -25.36
C ALA A 200 14.09 -0.72 -25.85
N ALA A 201 13.67 -0.64 -27.10
CA ALA A 201 12.56 -1.44 -27.63
C ALA A 201 12.88 -2.03 -29.02
N THR A 202 12.22 -3.14 -29.34
CA THR A 202 12.27 -3.76 -30.68
C THR A 202 11.52 -2.96 -31.74
N SER A 203 10.61 -2.05 -31.35
CA SER A 203 9.88 -1.17 -32.26
C SER A 203 9.65 0.20 -31.64
N THR A 204 9.85 1.26 -32.43
CA THR A 204 9.47 2.65 -32.06
C THR A 204 8.09 3.02 -32.59
N GLN A 205 7.49 2.19 -33.45
CA GLN A 205 6.21 2.50 -34.11
C GLN A 205 5.00 1.84 -33.46
N ASP A 206 5.22 0.80 -32.66
CA ASP A 206 4.21 0.08 -31.93
C ASP A 206 3.42 1.01 -30.97
N LYS A 207 2.08 0.92 -31.02
CA LYS A 207 1.17 1.78 -30.25
C LYS A 207 1.32 1.60 -28.74
N TYR A 208 1.61 0.39 -28.27
CA TYR A 208 1.74 0.07 -26.85
C TYR A 208 3.13 0.46 -26.32
N VAL A 209 4.19 0.33 -27.14
CA VAL A 209 5.51 0.90 -26.80
C VAL A 209 5.43 2.42 -26.66
N LYS A 210 4.73 3.10 -27.59
CA LYS A 210 4.47 4.55 -27.50
C LYS A 210 3.64 4.92 -26.28
N GLU A 211 2.68 4.09 -25.89
CA GLU A 211 1.89 4.33 -24.69
C GLU A 211 2.74 4.21 -23.41
N GLU A 212 3.62 3.22 -23.32
CA GLU A 212 4.56 3.07 -22.19
C GLU A 212 5.51 4.28 -22.10
N ALA A 213 6.00 4.75 -23.25
CA ALA A 213 6.81 5.97 -23.36
C ALA A 213 6.06 7.21 -22.88
N ARG A 214 4.78 7.35 -23.25
CA ARG A 214 3.91 8.47 -22.84
C ARG A 214 3.66 8.47 -21.34
N ILE A 215 3.33 7.31 -20.76
CA ILE A 215 3.05 7.16 -19.32
C ILE A 215 4.27 7.56 -18.49
N ASN A 216 5.45 7.12 -18.91
CA ASN A 216 6.70 7.35 -18.18
C ASN A 216 7.47 8.59 -18.60
N LYS A 217 7.02 9.29 -19.65
CA LYS A 217 7.68 10.45 -20.25
C LYS A 217 9.12 10.15 -20.67
N LEU A 218 9.32 8.99 -21.31
CA LEU A 218 10.62 8.48 -21.72
C LEU A 218 10.76 8.48 -23.24
N PRO A 219 11.90 8.88 -23.81
CA PRO A 219 12.20 8.66 -25.22
C PRO A 219 12.35 7.16 -25.51
N ILE A 220 11.97 6.76 -26.72
CA ILE A 220 12.11 5.38 -27.22
C ILE A 220 13.34 5.32 -28.12
N THR A 221 14.21 4.34 -27.91
CA THR A 221 15.32 4.01 -28.81
C THR A 221 15.11 2.64 -29.42
N LEU A 222 15.16 2.58 -30.75
CA LEU A 222 15.06 1.34 -31.51
C LEU A 222 16.33 0.50 -31.33
N TYR A 223 16.18 -0.75 -30.90
CA TYR A 223 17.27 -1.72 -30.79
C TYR A 223 17.00 -2.86 -31.79
N PRO A 224 17.45 -2.75 -33.06
CA PRO A 224 17.22 -3.78 -34.08
C PRO A 224 17.82 -5.15 -33.70
N ASN A 225 18.92 -5.14 -32.94
CA ASN A 225 19.49 -6.33 -32.34
C ASN A 225 19.40 -6.24 -30.81
N PHE A 226 18.16 -6.34 -30.31
CA PHE A 226 17.81 -6.15 -28.91
C PHE A 226 18.79 -6.83 -27.95
N LEU A 227 19.01 -8.13 -28.09
CA LEU A 227 19.86 -8.91 -27.18
C LEU A 227 21.34 -8.49 -27.20
N LYS A 228 21.87 -7.99 -28.32
CA LYS A 228 23.27 -7.52 -28.41
C LYS A 228 23.44 -6.07 -27.95
N GLN A 229 22.36 -5.29 -27.90
CA GLN A 229 22.42 -3.86 -27.60
C GLN A 229 22.00 -3.53 -26.17
N ILE A 230 21.21 -4.39 -25.52
CA ILE A 230 20.92 -4.23 -24.09
C ILE A 230 22.19 -4.35 -23.24
N VAL A 231 22.22 -3.56 -22.19
CA VAL A 231 23.30 -3.47 -21.20
C VAL A 231 22.70 -3.93 -19.89
N TYR A 232 23.34 -4.94 -19.31
CA TYR A 232 22.96 -5.53 -18.04
C TYR A 232 23.61 -4.79 -16.86
N PRO A 233 23.02 -4.87 -15.65
CA PRO A 233 21.77 -5.55 -15.35
C PRO A 233 20.51 -4.77 -15.78
N ILE A 234 19.39 -5.47 -15.95
CA ILE A 234 18.06 -4.87 -16.16
C ILE A 234 17.06 -5.36 -15.10
N ASN A 235 16.15 -4.49 -14.66
CA ASN A 235 15.18 -4.81 -13.61
C ASN A 235 13.91 -5.48 -14.13
N LYS A 236 13.52 -5.22 -15.39
CA LYS A 236 12.36 -5.85 -16.02
C LYS A 236 12.44 -5.79 -17.54
N CYS A 237 11.67 -6.67 -18.18
CA CYS A 237 11.23 -6.53 -19.55
C CYS A 237 9.71 -6.32 -19.56
N LEU A 238 9.22 -5.69 -20.61
CA LEU A 238 7.80 -5.55 -20.89
C LEU A 238 7.55 -6.06 -22.30
N ILE A 239 6.72 -7.09 -22.41
CA ILE A 239 6.22 -7.55 -23.71
C ILE A 239 4.88 -6.87 -23.94
N VAL A 240 4.68 -6.33 -25.13
CA VAL A 240 3.48 -5.58 -25.48
C VAL A 240 2.80 -6.17 -26.71
N GLY A 241 1.47 -6.19 -26.68
CA GLY A 241 0.66 -6.82 -27.73
C GLY A 241 -0.83 -6.65 -27.48
N ASP A 242 -1.64 -7.04 -28.46
CA ASP A 242 -3.10 -7.01 -28.30
C ASP A 242 -3.57 -8.02 -27.23
N PRO A 243 -4.68 -7.75 -26.51
CA PRO A 243 -5.00 -8.45 -25.27
C PRO A 243 -5.12 -9.97 -25.37
N THR A 244 -5.86 -10.46 -26.38
CA THR A 244 -6.10 -11.90 -26.53
C THR A 244 -4.80 -12.66 -26.88
N PRO A 245 -4.02 -12.27 -27.91
CA PRO A 245 -2.72 -12.89 -28.14
C PRO A 245 -1.76 -12.78 -26.95
N LEU A 246 -1.71 -11.63 -26.28
CA LEU A 246 -0.81 -11.40 -25.15
C LEU A 246 -1.14 -12.30 -23.96
N HIS A 247 -2.43 -12.59 -23.72
CA HIS A 247 -2.85 -13.51 -22.68
C HIS A 247 -2.46 -14.98 -22.97
N LEU A 248 -2.46 -15.39 -24.24
CA LEU A 248 -1.95 -16.72 -24.62
C LEU A 248 -0.45 -16.83 -24.32
N LEU A 249 0.32 -15.80 -24.68
CA LEU A 249 1.75 -15.73 -24.39
C LEU A 249 2.03 -15.68 -22.88
N GLU A 250 1.24 -14.91 -22.12
CA GLU A 250 1.29 -14.88 -20.65
C GLU A 250 1.16 -16.28 -20.07
N THR A 251 0.17 -17.06 -20.53
CA THR A 251 -0.09 -18.42 -20.04
C THR A 251 1.08 -19.36 -20.35
N GLU A 252 1.62 -19.29 -21.57
CA GLU A 252 2.77 -20.10 -22.00
C GLU A 252 4.03 -19.78 -21.20
N LEU A 253 4.38 -18.50 -21.10
CA LEU A 253 5.58 -18.05 -20.40
C LEU A 253 5.47 -18.31 -18.89
N SER A 254 4.30 -18.07 -18.29
CA SER A 254 4.07 -18.32 -16.86
C SER A 254 4.31 -19.79 -16.50
N LYS A 255 3.91 -20.71 -17.38
CA LYS A 255 4.17 -22.15 -17.21
C LYS A 255 5.64 -22.50 -17.44
N THR A 256 6.25 -21.96 -18.49
CA THR A 256 7.63 -22.30 -18.90
C THR A 256 8.69 -21.74 -17.95
N LEU A 257 8.40 -20.60 -17.33
CA LEU A 257 9.30 -19.85 -16.46
C LEU A 257 8.82 -19.84 -14.99
N GLU A 258 7.92 -20.75 -14.64
CA GLU A 258 7.41 -20.94 -13.28
C GLU A 258 8.58 -21.11 -12.29
N GLY A 259 8.54 -20.35 -11.20
CA GLY A 259 9.57 -20.40 -10.16
C GLY A 259 10.94 -19.87 -10.60
N LYS A 260 11.06 -19.25 -11.78
CA LYS A 260 12.29 -18.58 -12.28
C LYS A 260 12.14 -17.06 -12.38
N MET A 261 10.96 -16.59 -12.75
CA MET A 261 10.59 -15.17 -12.75
C MET A 261 9.09 -14.98 -12.59
N SER A 262 8.65 -13.76 -12.30
CA SER A 262 7.24 -13.42 -12.21
C SER A 262 6.76 -12.84 -13.53
N ILE A 263 5.66 -13.40 -14.04
CA ILE A 263 5.05 -13.03 -15.32
C ILE A 263 3.58 -12.78 -15.06
N TYR A 264 3.11 -11.57 -15.39
CA TYR A 264 1.71 -11.17 -15.20
C TYR A 264 1.38 -9.94 -16.03
N ARG A 265 0.12 -9.75 -16.41
CA ARG A 265 -0.33 -8.52 -17.05
C ARG A 265 -0.55 -7.38 -16.05
N SER A 266 0.04 -6.20 -16.29
CA SER A 266 -0.27 -4.96 -15.54
C SER A 266 -1.35 -4.12 -16.20
N ALA A 267 -1.55 -4.32 -17.51
CA ALA A 267 -2.70 -3.86 -18.28
C ALA A 267 -3.01 -4.94 -19.34
N ASP A 268 -4.18 -4.86 -19.98
CA ASP A 268 -4.59 -5.84 -20.98
C ASP A 268 -3.55 -6.06 -22.09
N TYR A 269 -2.74 -5.04 -22.38
CA TYR A 269 -1.73 -4.99 -23.44
C TYR A 269 -0.27 -4.91 -22.93
N PHE A 270 -0.04 -5.05 -21.61
CA PHE A 270 1.29 -4.99 -20.98
C PHE A 270 1.57 -6.24 -20.16
N LEU A 271 2.52 -7.07 -20.62
CA LEU A 271 2.99 -8.27 -19.94
C LEU A 271 4.30 -7.99 -19.21
N GLU A 272 4.21 -7.84 -17.89
CA GLU A 272 5.34 -7.59 -17.01
C GLU A 272 6.17 -8.86 -16.86
N CYS A 273 7.46 -8.74 -17.16
CA CYS A 273 8.44 -9.80 -16.99
C CYS A 273 9.46 -9.31 -15.95
N VAL A 274 9.26 -9.68 -14.68
CA VAL A 274 10.01 -9.14 -13.53
C VAL A 274 10.65 -10.26 -12.70
N PRO A 275 11.68 -9.96 -11.89
CA PRO A 275 12.30 -10.95 -11.01
C PRO A 275 11.28 -11.58 -10.05
N LEU A 276 11.52 -12.82 -9.62
CA LEU A 276 10.67 -13.47 -8.63
C LEU A 276 10.58 -12.66 -7.34
N ASN A 277 9.42 -12.71 -6.69
CA ASN A 277 9.24 -12.14 -5.35
C ASN A 277 9.52 -10.63 -5.27
N VAL A 278 9.38 -9.89 -6.38
CA VAL A 278 9.32 -8.43 -6.35
C VAL A 278 7.99 -8.02 -5.75
N ASP A 279 8.05 -7.39 -4.58
CA ASP A 279 6.89 -6.96 -3.82
C ASP A 279 7.21 -5.70 -3.01
N LYS A 280 6.28 -4.75 -2.99
CA LYS A 280 6.48 -3.46 -2.30
C LYS A 280 6.71 -3.65 -0.80
N ALA A 281 5.98 -4.55 -0.12
CA ALA A 281 6.18 -4.79 1.31
C ALA A 281 7.53 -5.41 1.63
N LEU A 282 7.99 -6.37 0.83
CA LEU A 282 9.33 -6.96 0.98
C LEU A 282 10.43 -5.90 0.82
N SER A 283 10.28 -4.99 -0.14
CA SER A 283 11.23 -3.90 -0.35
C SER A 283 11.18 -2.85 0.75
N ILE A 284 10.00 -2.51 1.25
CA ILE A 284 9.85 -1.67 2.45
C ILE A 284 10.55 -2.34 3.63
N ALA A 285 10.35 -3.64 3.87
CA ALA A 285 11.01 -4.37 4.96
C ALA A 285 12.55 -4.29 4.89
N LYS A 286 13.13 -4.34 3.69
CA LYS A 286 14.57 -4.11 3.47
C LYS A 286 14.97 -2.68 3.82
N LEU A 287 14.21 -1.68 3.36
CA LEU A 287 14.45 -0.26 3.65
C LEU A 287 14.37 0.05 5.15
N LEU A 288 13.43 -0.56 5.87
CA LEU A 288 13.24 -0.36 7.31
C LEU A 288 14.45 -0.82 8.13
N LYS A 289 15.12 -1.89 7.71
CA LYS A 289 16.37 -2.35 8.35
C LYS A 289 17.49 -1.31 8.24
N LEU A 290 17.58 -0.61 7.11
CA LEU A 290 18.61 0.42 6.86
C LEU A 290 18.31 1.74 7.57
N THR A 291 17.03 2.06 7.76
CA THR A 291 16.59 3.34 8.35
C THR A 291 16.35 3.27 9.86
N ASN A 292 16.37 2.07 10.45
CA ASN A 292 16.00 1.81 11.84
C ASN A 292 14.60 2.36 12.21
N ILE A 293 13.69 2.37 11.23
CA ILE A 293 12.28 2.72 11.40
C ILE A 293 11.49 1.42 11.56
N LYS A 294 10.61 1.36 12.55
CA LYS A 294 9.79 0.17 12.79
C LYS A 294 8.58 0.15 11.87
N ARG A 295 8.11 -1.05 11.55
CA ARG A 295 6.87 -1.26 10.78
C ARG A 295 5.69 -0.50 11.37
N GLU A 296 5.58 -0.43 12.69
CA GLU A 296 4.50 0.27 13.39
C GLU A 296 4.54 1.80 13.24
N GLU A 297 5.68 2.35 12.78
CA GLU A 297 5.95 3.77 12.59
C GLU A 297 5.77 4.22 11.13
N ILE A 298 5.26 3.35 10.25
CA ILE A 298 5.01 3.71 8.84
C ILE A 298 3.52 3.75 8.49
N ILE A 299 3.19 4.66 7.59
CA ILE A 299 1.92 4.72 6.86
C ILE A 299 2.19 4.23 5.43
N ALA A 300 1.33 3.37 4.86
CA ALA A 300 1.38 3.04 3.43
C ALA A 300 0.04 3.33 2.77
N CYS A 301 0.05 4.09 1.69
CA CYS A 301 -1.13 4.44 0.90
C CYS A 301 -1.05 3.79 -0.48
N GLY A 302 -2.12 3.14 -0.92
CA GLY A 302 -2.22 2.55 -2.25
C GLY A 302 -3.66 2.31 -2.69
N ASP A 303 -3.84 1.89 -3.94
CA ASP A 303 -5.15 1.60 -4.53
C ASP A 303 -5.19 0.32 -5.35
N GLY A 304 -4.04 -0.14 -5.87
CA GLY A 304 -3.92 -1.31 -6.72
C GLY A 304 -3.65 -2.62 -5.96
N TYR A 305 -3.82 -3.75 -6.64
CA TYR A 305 -3.51 -5.07 -6.06
C TYR A 305 -2.03 -5.24 -5.70
N ASN A 306 -1.13 -4.60 -6.45
CA ASN A 306 0.30 -4.52 -6.14
C ASN A 306 0.62 -3.70 -4.87
N ASP A 307 -0.35 -2.99 -4.30
CA ASP A 307 -0.22 -2.24 -3.05
C ASP A 307 -0.72 -3.02 -1.83
N LEU A 308 -1.51 -4.07 -2.06
CA LEU A 308 -2.20 -4.77 -0.98
C LEU A 308 -1.24 -5.32 0.08
N SER A 309 -0.07 -5.80 -0.35
CA SER A 309 0.98 -6.27 0.55
C SER A 309 1.50 -5.14 1.44
N MET A 310 1.83 -3.98 0.88
CA MET A 310 2.35 -2.85 1.67
C MET A 310 1.29 -2.24 2.58
N ILE A 311 0.02 -2.20 2.13
CA ILE A 311 -1.12 -1.76 2.95
C ILE A 311 -1.24 -2.66 4.18
N LYS A 312 -1.25 -3.99 4.01
CA LYS A 312 -1.31 -4.93 5.14
C LYS A 312 -0.05 -4.88 6.01
N TYR A 313 1.09 -4.62 5.40
CA TYR A 313 2.37 -4.63 6.08
C TYR A 313 2.61 -3.37 6.91
N ALA A 314 2.03 -2.22 6.59
CA ALA A 314 2.28 -0.98 7.33
C ALA A 314 1.70 -0.99 8.77
N GLY A 315 2.21 -0.10 9.61
CA GLY A 315 1.63 0.17 10.94
C GLY A 315 0.27 0.86 10.87
N LEU A 316 0.04 1.58 9.76
CA LEU A 316 -1.24 2.06 9.29
C LEU A 316 -1.32 1.86 7.77
N GLY A 317 -2.09 0.85 7.36
CA GLY A 317 -2.43 0.62 5.95
C GLY A 317 -3.60 1.49 5.51
N VAL A 318 -3.42 2.26 4.44
CA VAL A 318 -4.45 3.14 3.89
C VAL A 318 -4.79 2.74 2.46
N ALA A 319 -6.08 2.51 2.20
CA ALA A 319 -6.60 2.38 0.85
C ALA A 319 -7.24 3.69 0.39
N MET A 320 -7.04 4.06 -0.89
CA MET A 320 -7.75 5.19 -1.52
C MET A 320 -9.22 4.85 -1.75
N ALA A 321 -10.11 5.86 -1.85
CA ALA A 321 -11.53 5.61 -2.10
C ALA A 321 -11.80 4.93 -3.46
N ASN A 322 -10.96 5.24 -4.46
CA ASN A 322 -10.97 4.65 -5.81
C ASN A 322 -10.37 3.23 -5.88
N ALA A 323 -9.84 2.70 -4.77
CA ALA A 323 -9.34 1.33 -4.72
C ALA A 323 -10.48 0.31 -4.80
N ASN A 324 -10.18 -0.88 -5.33
CA ASN A 324 -11.12 -2.00 -5.33
C ASN A 324 -11.65 -2.30 -3.92
N GLU A 325 -12.91 -2.70 -3.83
CA GLU A 325 -13.58 -2.93 -2.52
C GLU A 325 -12.80 -3.92 -1.65
N ASP A 326 -12.30 -5.00 -2.23
CA ASP A 326 -11.58 -6.01 -1.48
C ASP A 326 -10.23 -5.52 -0.94
N ILE A 327 -9.61 -4.50 -1.56
CA ILE A 327 -8.43 -3.79 -1.03
C ILE A 327 -8.86 -2.87 0.12
N ARG A 328 -9.93 -2.08 -0.06
CA ARG A 328 -10.47 -1.18 0.98
C ARG A 328 -10.84 -1.93 2.25
N LEU A 329 -11.44 -3.12 2.13
CA LEU A 329 -11.81 -3.98 3.26
C LEU A 329 -10.60 -4.53 4.04
N LYS A 330 -9.42 -4.56 3.44
CA LYS A 330 -8.17 -5.09 4.04
C LYS A 330 -7.30 -3.98 4.64
N ALA A 331 -7.65 -2.70 4.47
CA ALA A 331 -6.93 -1.56 5.01
C ALA A 331 -7.40 -1.17 6.42
N ASP A 332 -6.52 -0.53 7.20
CA ASP A 332 -6.87 0.01 8.52
C ASP A 332 -7.72 1.28 8.41
N TYR A 333 -7.54 2.01 7.30
CA TYR A 333 -8.23 3.25 7.00
C TYR A 333 -8.49 3.37 5.51
N VAL A 334 -9.67 3.88 5.15
CA VAL A 334 -10.01 4.26 3.77
C VAL A 334 -10.05 5.79 3.73
N THR A 335 -9.24 6.39 2.87
CA THR A 335 -9.20 7.84 2.66
C THR A 335 -10.07 8.25 1.46
N LEU A 336 -10.02 9.52 1.05
CA LEU A 336 -10.70 10.01 -0.16
C LEU A 336 -10.04 9.44 -1.43
N SER A 337 -10.61 9.74 -2.60
CA SER A 337 -9.98 9.35 -3.88
C SER A 337 -8.72 10.18 -4.16
N ASN A 338 -7.93 9.73 -5.12
CA ASN A 338 -6.81 10.50 -5.67
C ASN A 338 -7.24 11.84 -6.31
N GLU A 339 -8.45 11.92 -6.86
CA GLU A 339 -9.03 13.18 -7.38
C GLU A 339 -9.43 14.16 -6.26
N GLU A 340 -9.59 13.68 -5.03
CA GLU A 340 -10.07 14.44 -3.87
C GLU A 340 -8.99 14.65 -2.81
N ASP A 341 -7.72 14.56 -3.20
CA ASP A 341 -6.57 14.75 -2.31
C ASP A 341 -6.53 13.78 -1.12
N GLY A 342 -6.88 12.51 -1.35
CA GLY A 342 -6.89 11.47 -0.32
C GLY A 342 -5.57 11.36 0.46
N VAL A 343 -4.43 11.55 -0.20
CA VAL A 343 -3.11 11.58 0.45
C VAL A 343 -2.96 12.79 1.38
N ALA A 344 -3.37 13.99 0.96
CA ALA A 344 -3.35 15.18 1.81
C ALA A 344 -4.19 14.95 3.08
N LYS A 345 -5.37 14.34 2.93
CA LYS A 345 -6.25 14.01 4.05
C LYS A 345 -5.59 13.07 5.06
N VAL A 346 -4.83 12.08 4.59
CA VAL A 346 -4.07 11.17 5.47
C VAL A 346 -3.05 11.95 6.29
N ILE A 347 -2.28 12.81 5.63
CA ILE A 347 -1.24 13.61 6.27
C ILE A 347 -1.84 14.52 7.34
N ASP A 348 -2.89 15.27 7.00
CA ASP A 348 -3.58 16.17 7.93
C ASP A 348 -4.24 15.43 9.11
N THR A 349 -4.52 14.12 8.98
CA THR A 349 -5.22 13.36 10.02
C THR A 349 -4.26 12.63 10.97
N PHE A 350 -3.13 12.13 10.44
CA PHE A 350 -2.26 11.20 11.16
C PHE A 350 -0.86 11.74 11.45
N ILE A 351 -0.45 12.83 10.79
CA ILE A 351 0.88 13.42 10.93
C ILE A 351 0.78 14.80 11.56
N LEU A 352 0.08 15.72 10.89
CA LEU A 352 -0.11 17.11 11.33
C LEU A 352 -1.19 17.18 12.43
#